data_AF-A0A1X7ATV7-F1
#
_entry.id   AF-A0A1X7ATV7-F1
#
_cell.length_a   1.000
_cell.length_b   1.000
_cell.length_c   1.000
_cell.angle_alpha   90.00
_cell.angle_beta   90.00
_cell.angle_gamma   90.00
#
_symmetry.space_group_name_H-M   'P 1'
#
loop_
_entity.id
_entity.type
_entity.pdbx_description
1 polymer ?
#
loop_
_entity_poly.entity_id
_entity_poly.type
_entity_poly.pdbx_seq_one_letter_code
_entity_poly.pdbx_strand_id
1 'polypeptide(L)'
;MSIYQRKPLLILILTLLIGCLLGALLTGWLVRSKVANIRAFTTQQGFVVQMEKLIQPNAEQAEKVREILSQYGKNNEQLFLQSHNEVKAGLDKMTLELAEILDEQQITRLETRRRTIKELYNRERQ
;
A
#
# COMPACT_ATOMS: atom_id res chain seq x y z
N MET A 1 24.30 47.99 -3.01
CA MET A 1 24.34 46.75 -3.83
C MET A 1 22.91 46.37 -4.19
N SER A 2 22.60 46.38 -5.48
CA SER A 2 21.28 46.71 -6.04
C SER A 2 20.15 45.72 -5.70
N ILE A 3 19.01 46.29 -5.27
CA ILE A 3 17.71 45.64 -5.00
C ILE A 3 17.17 44.86 -6.22
N TYR A 4 17.73 45.08 -7.42
CA TYR A 4 17.37 44.36 -8.64
C TYR A 4 17.75 42.87 -8.66
N GLN A 5 18.74 42.42 -7.88
CA GLN A 5 19.19 41.02 -7.91
C GLN A 5 18.29 40.05 -7.12
N ARG A 6 17.37 40.55 -6.27
CA ARG A 6 16.49 39.69 -5.45
C ARG A 6 15.22 39.23 -6.16
N LYS A 7 14.73 39.99 -7.15
CA LYS A 7 13.54 39.67 -7.94
C LYS A 7 13.66 38.35 -8.74
N PRO A 8 14.76 38.09 -9.47
CA PRO A 8 14.90 36.82 -10.19
C PRO A 8 15.07 35.63 -9.24
N LEU A 9 15.71 35.82 -8.09
CA LEU A 9 15.89 34.78 -7.09
C LEU A 9 14.55 34.33 -6.48
N LEU A 10 13.64 35.28 -6.21
CA LEU A 10 12.28 34.99 -5.75
C LEU A 10 11.48 34.20 -6.80
N ILE A 11 11.57 34.58 -8.08
CA ILE A 11 10.91 33.85 -9.16
C ILE A 11 11.46 32.42 -9.27
N LEU A 12 12.78 32.26 -9.14
CA LEU A 12 13.44 30.95 -9.20
C LEU A 12 13.05 30.04 -8.02
N ILE A 13 12.93 30.59 -6.80
CA ILE A 13 12.43 29.83 -5.65
C ILE A 13 10.96 29.45 -5.84
N LEU A 14 10.15 30.37 -6.38
CA LEU A 14 8.72 30.12 -6.60
C LEU A 14 8.49 29.02 -7.65
N THR A 15 9.22 29.05 -8.77
CA THR A 15 9.12 28.00 -9.79
C THR A 15 9.66 26.66 -9.29
N LEU A 16 10.71 26.66 -8.47
CA LEU A 16 11.23 25.45 -7.84
C LEU A 16 10.21 24.84 -6.87
N LEU A 17 9.53 25.66 -6.06
CA LEU A 17 8.47 25.19 -5.17
C LEU A 17 7.31 24.59 -5.96
N ILE A 18 6.88 25.24 -7.05
CA ILE A 18 5.82 24.71 -7.92
C ILE A 18 6.24 23.37 -8.54
N GLY A 19 7.47 23.27 -9.05
CA GLY A 19 7.99 22.02 -9.60
C GLY A 19 8.09 20.91 -8.56
N CYS A 20 8.52 21.23 -7.34
CA CYS A 20 8.60 20.27 -6.24
C CYS A 20 7.20 19.79 -5.80
N LEU A 21 6.23 20.70 -5.70
CA LEU A 21 4.84 20.36 -5.39
C LEU A 21 4.22 19.47 -6.46
N LEU A 22 4.43 19.79 -7.75
CA LEU A 22 3.95 18.98 -8.86
C LEU A 22 4.62 17.59 -8.88
N GLY A 23 5.93 17.54 -8.66
CA GLY A 23 6.68 16.28 -8.55
C GLY A 23 6.14 15.41 -7.42
N ALA A 24 5.98 15.98 -6.23
CA ALA A 24 5.44 15.28 -5.06
C ALA A 24 4.01 14.78 -5.32
N LEU A 25 3.15 15.60 -5.92
CA LEU A 25 1.77 15.24 -6.25
C LEU A 25 1.69 14.09 -7.26
N LEU A 26 2.52 14.14 -8.32
CA LEU A 26 2.61 13.08 -9.32
C LEU A 26 3.11 11.77 -8.70
N THR A 27 4.16 11.81 -7.87
CA THR A 27 4.63 10.61 -7.16
C THR A 27 3.58 10.05 -6.21
N GLY A 28 2.88 10.92 -5.46
CA GLY A 28 1.81 10.50 -4.56
C GLY A 28 0.65 9.84 -5.31
N TRP A 29 0.26 10.38 -6.46
CA TRP A 29 -0.79 9.82 -7.31
C TRP A 29 -0.39 8.47 -7.93
N LEU A 30 0.84 8.36 -8.45
CA LEU A 30 1.37 7.12 -9.01
C LEU A 30 1.48 6.00 -7.96
N VAL A 31 2.00 6.32 -6.77
CA VAL A 31 2.11 5.37 -5.65
C VAL A 31 0.72 4.93 -5.22
N ARG A 32 -0.22 5.85 -5.04
CA ARG A 32 -1.60 5.53 -4.64
C ARG A 32 -2.29 4.62 -5.65
N SER A 33 -2.11 4.86 -6.95
CA SER A 33 -2.67 4.04 -8.02
C SER A 33 -2.08 2.62 -8.03
N LYS A 34 -0.75 2.48 -7.91
CA LYS A 34 -0.09 1.17 -7.85
C LYS A 34 -0.48 0.39 -6.60
N VAL A 35 -0.54 1.04 -5.44
CA VAL A 35 -0.95 0.41 -4.18
C VAL A 35 -2.41 -0.03 -4.22
N ALA A 36 -3.31 0.79 -4.78
CA ALA A 36 -4.71 0.42 -4.97
C ALA A 36 -4.87 -0.79 -5.90
N ASN A 37 -4.07 -0.87 -6.97
CA ASN A 37 -4.09 -2.02 -7.87
C ASN A 37 -3.58 -3.30 -7.19
N ILE A 38 -2.51 -3.22 -6.40
CA ILE A 38 -2.01 -4.38 -5.63
C ILE A 38 -3.04 -4.84 -4.60
N ARG A 39 -3.73 -3.91 -3.93
CA ARG A 39 -4.84 -4.24 -3.00
C ARG A 39 -5.99 -4.94 -3.68
N ALA A 40 -6.31 -4.57 -4.92
CA ALA A 40 -7.37 -5.24 -5.66
C ALA A 40 -7.10 -6.76 -5.79
N PHE A 41 -5.84 -7.18 -5.93
CA PHE A 41 -5.53 -8.62 -5.97
C PHE A 41 -5.72 -9.36 -4.64
N THR A 42 -5.82 -8.65 -3.50
CA THR A 42 -5.95 -9.29 -2.18
C THR A 42 -7.36 -9.81 -1.88
N THR A 43 -8.37 -9.36 -2.62
CA THR A 43 -9.76 -9.82 -2.49
C THR A 43 -10.17 -10.61 -3.73
N GLN A 44 -11.09 -11.57 -3.57
CA GLN A 44 -11.63 -12.31 -4.70
C GLN A 44 -12.18 -11.38 -5.80
N GLN A 45 -12.99 -10.39 -5.42
CA GLN A 45 -13.65 -9.49 -6.37
C GLN A 45 -12.64 -8.60 -7.10
N GLY A 46 -11.65 -8.04 -6.39
CA GLY A 46 -10.64 -7.21 -7.04
C GLY A 46 -9.72 -8.04 -7.94
N PHE A 47 -9.43 -9.29 -7.59
CA PHE A 47 -8.70 -10.22 -8.45
C PHE A 47 -9.44 -10.46 -9.76
N VAL A 48 -10.74 -10.79 -9.69
CA VAL A 48 -11.58 -11.01 -10.89
C VAL A 48 -11.61 -9.76 -11.77
N VAL A 49 -11.87 -8.59 -11.21
CA VAL A 49 -11.97 -7.33 -11.97
C VAL A 49 -10.64 -6.99 -12.66
N GLN A 50 -9.50 -7.17 -11.99
CA GLN A 50 -8.20 -6.86 -12.59
C GLN A 50 -7.83 -7.87 -13.68
N MET A 51 -8.13 -9.15 -13.47
CA MET A 51 -7.88 -10.19 -14.48
C MET A 51 -8.81 -10.06 -15.68
N GLU A 52 -10.08 -9.71 -15.49
CA GLU A 52 -11.02 -9.41 -16.58
C GLU A 52 -10.53 -8.20 -17.40
N LYS A 53 -10.02 -7.14 -16.76
CA LYS A 53 -9.42 -5.99 -17.46
C LYS A 53 -8.18 -6.35 -18.29
N LEU A 54 -7.41 -7.33 -17.83
CA LEU A 54 -6.20 -7.78 -18.52
C LEU A 54 -6.52 -8.72 -19.68
N ILE A 55 -7.43 -9.69 -19.46
CA ILE A 55 -7.79 -10.72 -20.44
C ILE A 55 -8.75 -10.18 -21.51
N GLN A 56 -9.60 -9.20 -21.15
CA GLN A 56 -10.62 -8.62 -22.02
C GLN A 56 -11.46 -9.68 -22.75
N PRO A 57 -12.15 -10.57 -22.01
CA PRO A 57 -12.92 -11.64 -22.62
C PRO A 57 -14.10 -11.09 -23.45
N ASN A 58 -14.43 -11.76 -24.54
CA ASN A 58 -15.63 -11.45 -25.31
C ASN A 58 -16.91 -11.92 -24.57
N ALA A 59 -18.09 -11.51 -25.06
CA ALA A 59 -19.36 -11.78 -24.38
C ALA A 59 -19.66 -13.27 -24.15
N GLU A 60 -19.22 -14.15 -25.06
CA GLU A 60 -19.42 -15.60 -24.95
C GLU A 60 -18.44 -16.26 -23.97
N GLN A 61 -17.26 -15.67 -23.79
CA GLN A 61 -16.23 -16.15 -22.87
C GLN A 61 -16.36 -15.57 -21.47
N ALA A 62 -17.00 -14.40 -21.33
CA ALA A 62 -17.05 -13.63 -20.09
C ALA A 62 -17.50 -14.47 -18.89
N GLU A 63 -18.58 -15.24 -19.04
CA GLU A 63 -19.12 -16.03 -17.92
C GLU A 63 -18.18 -17.17 -17.50
N LYS A 64 -17.61 -17.89 -18.47
CA LYS A 64 -16.66 -18.99 -18.19
C LYS A 64 -15.35 -18.47 -17.59
N VAL A 65 -14.85 -17.35 -18.11
CA VAL A 65 -13.64 -16.70 -17.58
C VAL A 65 -13.90 -16.20 -16.16
N ARG A 66 -15.06 -15.59 -15.90
CA ARG A 66 -15.44 -15.13 -14.56
C ARG A 66 -15.52 -16.28 -13.56
N GLU A 67 -16.10 -17.42 -13.94
CA GLU A 67 -16.18 -18.60 -13.07
C GLU A 67 -14.78 -19.08 -12.67
N ILE A 68 -13.87 -19.23 -13.64
CA ILE A 68 -12.48 -19.63 -13.39
C ILE A 68 -11.79 -18.61 -12.48
N LEU A 69 -11.84 -17.32 -12.85
CA LEU A 69 -11.19 -16.26 -12.08
C LEU A 69 -11.74 -16.15 -10.65
N SER A 70 -13.02 -16.41 -10.45
CA SER A 70 -13.67 -16.40 -9.14
C SER A 70 -13.12 -17.49 -8.22
N GLN A 71 -12.93 -18.70 -8.75
CA GLN A 71 -12.32 -19.81 -8.01
C GLN A 71 -10.88 -19.49 -7.59
N TYR A 72 -10.06 -19.01 -8.51
CA TYR A 72 -8.67 -18.61 -8.21
C TYR A 72 -8.61 -17.38 -7.30
N GLY A 73 -9.53 -16.43 -7.45
CA GLY A 73 -9.63 -15.25 -6.59
C GLY A 73 -9.92 -15.62 -5.13
N LYS A 74 -10.79 -16.60 -4.89
CA LYS A 74 -11.08 -17.12 -3.54
C LYS A 74 -9.84 -17.78 -2.91
N ASN A 75 -9.13 -18.60 -3.68
CA ASN A 75 -7.88 -19.23 -3.21
C ASN A 75 -6.82 -18.17 -2.88
N ASN A 76 -6.69 -17.15 -3.73
CA ASN A 76 -5.74 -16.06 -3.52
C ASN A 76 -6.07 -15.26 -2.25
N GLU A 77 -7.34 -14.93 -2.03
CA GLU A 77 -7.79 -14.26 -0.80
C GLU A 77 -7.46 -15.10 0.45
N GLN A 78 -7.71 -16.41 0.40
CA GLN A 78 -7.35 -17.31 1.49
C GLN A 78 -5.84 -17.34 1.75
N LEU A 79 -5.01 -17.41 0.70
CA LEU A 79 -3.55 -17.36 0.81
C LEU A 79 -3.06 -16.05 1.44
N PHE A 80 -3.68 -14.92 1.09
CA PHE A 80 -3.39 -13.63 1.70
C PHE A 80 -3.75 -13.60 3.18
N LEU A 81 -4.93 -14.12 3.56
CA LEU A 81 -5.36 -14.22 4.95
C LEU A 81 -4.44 -15.13 5.78
N GLN A 82 -4.05 -16.28 5.23
CA GLN A 82 -3.12 -17.21 5.88
C GLN A 82 -1.74 -16.58 6.07
N SER A 83 -1.14 -16.05 5.00
CA SER A 83 0.15 -15.35 5.04
C SER A 83 0.15 -14.22 6.06
N HIS A 84 -0.92 -13.42 6.12
CA HIS A 84 -1.05 -12.34 7.09
C HIS A 84 -1.02 -12.88 8.54
N ASN A 85 -1.74 -13.97 8.81
CA ASN A 85 -1.77 -14.58 10.13
C ASN A 85 -0.42 -15.19 10.52
N GLU A 86 0.28 -15.81 9.58
CA GLU A 86 1.62 -16.36 9.81
C GLU A 86 2.64 -15.26 10.11
N VAL A 87 2.66 -14.18 9.33
CA VAL A 87 3.51 -13.02 9.59
C VAL A 87 3.22 -12.41 10.96
N LYS A 88 1.93 -12.27 11.32
CA LYS A 88 1.53 -11.79 12.64
C LYS A 88 2.07 -12.69 13.75
N ALA A 89 1.90 -14.00 13.64
CA ALA A 89 2.37 -14.97 14.62
C ALA A 89 3.90 -14.98 14.72
N GLY A 90 4.62 -14.82 13.61
CA GLY A 90 6.08 -14.68 13.60
C GLY A 90 6.54 -13.43 14.34
N LEU A 91 5.88 -12.28 14.11
CA LEU A 91 6.16 -11.05 14.84
C LEU A 91 5.84 -11.16 16.34
N ASP A 92 4.77 -11.87 16.71
CA ASP A 92 4.44 -12.17 18.11
C ASP A 92 5.57 -12.96 18.79
N LYS A 93 6.04 -14.04 18.15
CA LYS A 93 7.16 -14.84 18.67
C LYS A 93 8.45 -14.03 18.79
N MET A 94 8.81 -13.29 17.75
CA MET A 94 9.97 -12.40 17.77
C MET A 94 9.88 -11.38 18.90
N THR A 95 8.69 -10.83 19.18
CA THR A 95 8.50 -9.87 20.27
C THR A 95 8.74 -10.53 21.63
N LEU A 96 8.26 -11.76 21.83
CA LEU A 96 8.49 -12.52 23.06
C LEU A 96 9.97 -12.85 23.26
N GLU A 97 10.65 -13.32 22.22
CA GLU A 97 12.09 -13.62 22.27
C GLU A 97 12.92 -12.37 22.57
N LEU A 98 12.57 -11.24 21.96
CA LEU A 98 13.24 -9.97 22.22
C LEU A 98 12.92 -9.40 23.60
N ALA A 99 11.77 -9.74 24.20
CA ALA A 99 11.39 -9.25 25.52
C ALA A 99 12.33 -9.73 26.64
N GLU A 100 13.06 -10.82 26.42
CA GLU A 100 14.07 -11.33 27.35
C GLU A 100 15.38 -10.52 27.32
N ILE A 101 15.59 -9.71 26.27
CA ILE A 101 16.84 -8.99 26.00
C ILE A 101 16.66 -7.47 26.09
N LEU A 102 15.49 -6.98 25.68
CA LEU A 102 15.21 -5.56 25.55
C LEU A 102 14.74 -4.95 26.87
N ASP A 103 15.03 -3.66 27.06
CA ASP A 103 14.48 -2.89 28.18
C ASP A 103 13.00 -2.51 27.94
N GLU A 104 12.30 -2.11 29.02
CA GLU A 104 10.87 -1.77 28.97
C GLU A 104 10.56 -0.63 27.97
N GLN A 105 11.48 0.32 27.78
CA GLN A 105 11.28 1.44 26.86
C GLN A 105 11.37 0.97 25.40
N GLN A 106 12.27 0.04 25.11
CA GLN A 106 12.44 -0.58 23.80
C GLN A 106 11.23 -1.44 23.43
N ILE A 107 10.69 -2.22 24.37
CA ILE A 107 9.46 -3.01 24.16
C ILE A 107 8.27 -2.08 23.92
N THR A 108 8.12 -1.03 24.73
CA THR A 108 7.03 -0.06 24.58
C THR A 108 7.07 0.62 23.20
N ARG A 109 8.26 0.98 22.71
CA ARG A 109 8.44 1.52 21.34
C ARG A 109 8.05 0.50 20.26
N LEU A 110 8.43 -0.75 20.42
CA LEU A 110 8.11 -1.83 19.49
C LEU A 110 6.59 -2.05 19.40
N GLU A 111 5.91 -2.14 20.55
CA GLU A 111 4.46 -2.31 20.61
C GLU A 111 3.70 -1.12 20.02
N THR A 112 4.14 0.10 20.35
CA THR A 112 3.52 1.33 19.83
C THR A 112 3.59 1.35 18.31
N ARG A 113 4.75 1.05 17.74
CA ARG A 113 4.92 1.00 16.29
C ARG A 113 4.02 -0.07 15.66
N ARG A 114 3.91 -1.23 16.30
CA ARG A 114 3.07 -2.35 15.85
C ARG A 114 1.58 -2.00 15.87
N ARG A 115 1.10 -1.28 16.89
CA ARG A 115 -0.28 -0.78 16.96
C ARG A 115 -0.58 0.20 15.83
N THR A 116 0.30 1.18 15.59
CA THR A 116 0.13 2.14 14.49
C THR A 116 0.04 1.45 13.13
N ILE A 117 0.92 0.48 12.85
CA ILE A 117 0.88 -0.27 11.58
C ILE A 117 -0.43 -1.05 11.44
N LYS A 118 -0.91 -1.68 12.52
CA LYS A 118 -2.18 -2.42 12.53
C LYS A 118 -3.39 -1.51 12.28
N GLU A 119 -3.41 -0.32 12.88
CA GLU A 119 -4.47 0.68 12.68
C GLU A 119 -4.50 1.20 11.25
N LEU A 120 -3.33 1.46 10.65
CA LEU A 120 -3.23 1.87 9.25
C LEU A 120 -3.77 0.78 8.32
N TYR A 121 -3.40 -0.49 8.54
CA TYR A 121 -3.92 -1.61 7.76
C TYR A 121 -5.45 -1.76 7.89
N ASN A 122 -6.00 -1.62 9.11
CA ASN A 122 -7.44 -1.73 9.34
C ASN A 122 -8.25 -0.58 8.72
N ARG A 123 -7.74 0.66 8.78
CA ARG A 123 -8.38 1.83 8.11
C ARG A 123 -8.38 1.71 6.60
N GLU A 124 -7.40 1.01 6.04
CA GLU A 124 -7.24 0.84 4.60
C GLU A 124 -8.07 -0.29 4.00
N ARG A 125 -8.71 -1.11 4.85
CA ARG A 125 -9.56 -2.25 4.48
C ARG A 125 -11.07 -1.94 4.59
N GLN A 126 -11.45 -0.88 5.31
CA GLN A 126 -12.82 -0.33 5.38
C GLN A 126 -13.07 0.66 4.25
#